data_AF-A0A6B1FAN9-F1
#
_entry.id   AF-A0A6B1FAN9-F1
#
_cell.length_a   1.000
_cell.length_b   1.000
_cell.length_c   1.000
_cell.angle_alpha   90.00
_cell.angle_beta   90.00
_cell.angle_gamma   90.00
#
_symmetry.space_group_name_H-M   'P 1'
#
loop_
_entity.id
_entity.type
_entity.pdbx_description
1 polymer ?
#
loop_
_entity_poly.entity_id
_entity_poly.type
_entity_poly.pdbx_seq_one_letter_code
_entity_poly.pdbx_strand_id
1 'polypeptide(L)'
;MTRTLHRQAAAGAWDRLELVEQLGNVGSEVERAIRAHAAGRTKRFEGAFERALELLDLTAADPRWRGHRCQEILRAREEFCRLFFDPEVAPDSAEGLRKYFFGFGHAARMLHYRRRSGAGPHS
;
A
#
# COMPACT_ATOMS: atom_id res chain seq x y z
N MET A 1 17.87 6.83 -13.35
CA MET A 1 17.13 5.65 -13.83
C MET A 1 15.66 5.99 -13.86
N THR A 2 15.07 6.12 -15.05
CA THR A 2 13.69 6.56 -15.23
C THR A 2 12.77 5.36 -15.04
N ARG A 3 12.24 5.18 -13.82
CA ARG A 3 11.32 4.08 -13.50
C ARG A 3 9.99 4.38 -14.15
N THR A 4 9.58 3.55 -15.11
CA THR A 4 8.27 3.63 -15.77
C THR A 4 7.19 3.37 -14.73
N LEU A 5 6.70 4.43 -14.08
CA LEU A 5 5.42 4.41 -13.37
C LEU A 5 4.40 3.95 -14.41
N HIS A 6 3.76 2.79 -14.18
CA HIS A 6 2.70 2.35 -15.06
C HIS A 6 1.62 3.44 -15.01
N ARG A 7 1.50 4.17 -16.11
CA ARG A 7 0.69 5.38 -16.34
C ARG A 7 -0.78 5.27 -15.91
N GLN A 8 -1.24 4.10 -15.48
CA GLN A 8 -2.60 3.78 -15.06
C GLN A 8 -2.83 3.82 -13.55
N ALA A 9 -1.80 4.07 -12.75
CA ALA A 9 -1.94 4.42 -11.33
C ALA A 9 -2.54 5.83 -11.15
N ALA A 10 -3.78 6.04 -11.60
CA ALA A 10 -4.61 7.20 -11.27
C ALA A 10 -3.96 8.58 -11.55
N ALA A 11 -3.99 9.04 -12.80
CA ALA A 11 -3.47 10.30 -13.35
C ALA A 11 -4.02 11.61 -12.71
N GLY A 12 -4.16 11.69 -11.37
CA GLY A 12 -4.56 12.86 -10.61
C GLY A 12 -5.39 12.57 -9.35
N ALA A 13 -5.77 11.32 -9.08
CA ALA A 13 -6.58 10.97 -7.90
C ALA A 13 -5.76 10.44 -6.72
N TRP A 14 -4.56 9.87 -6.96
CA TRP A 14 -3.73 9.32 -5.87
C TRP A 14 -3.29 10.39 -4.87
N ASP A 15 -2.89 11.56 -5.37
CA ASP A 15 -2.47 12.71 -4.54
C ASP A 15 -3.64 13.39 -3.81
N ARG A 16 -4.89 13.02 -4.12
CA ARG A 16 -6.08 13.51 -3.43
C ARG A 16 -6.48 12.62 -2.25
N LEU A 17 -5.96 11.40 -2.20
CA LEU A 17 -6.19 10.49 -1.09
C LEU A 17 -5.44 10.98 0.15
N GLU A 18 -6.03 10.77 1.33
CA GLU A 18 -5.30 10.89 2.60
C GLU A 18 -4.30 9.74 2.74
N LEU A 19 -3.28 9.92 3.57
CA LEU A 19 -2.25 8.91 3.78
C LEU A 19 -2.84 7.55 4.16
N VAL A 20 -3.89 7.53 4.99
CA VAL A 20 -4.56 6.28 5.40
C VAL A 20 -5.26 5.57 4.24
N GLU A 21 -5.79 6.32 3.27
CA GLU A 21 -6.43 5.78 2.07
C GLU A 21 -5.37 5.23 1.10
N GLN A 22 -4.26 5.95 0.92
CA GLN A 22 -3.12 5.48 0.12
C GLN A 22 -2.55 4.18 0.70
N LEU A 23 -2.27 4.14 2.01
CA LEU A 23 -1.73 2.95 2.67
C LEU A 23 -2.75 1.80 2.78
N GLY A 24 -4.05 2.08 2.87
CA GLY A 24 -5.09 1.05 2.76
C GLY A 24 -5.14 0.40 1.38
N ASN A 25 -4.95 1.18 0.32
CA ASN A 25 -4.85 0.65 -1.05
C ASN A 25 -3.55 -0.14 -1.27
N VAL A 26 -2.42 0.34 -0.77
CA VAL A 26 -1.15 -0.42 -0.73
C VAL A 26 -1.37 -1.77 -0.03
N GLY A 27 -1.99 -1.75 1.15
CA GLY A 27 -2.28 -2.94 1.94
C GLY A 27 -3.09 -4.00 1.21
N SER A 28 -4.01 -3.57 0.35
CA SER A 28 -4.81 -4.47 -0.49
C SER A 28 -3.97 -5.19 -1.55
N GLU A 29 -2.97 -4.52 -2.15
CA GLU A 29 -2.01 -5.18 -3.06
C GLU A 29 -1.02 -6.08 -2.33
N VAL A 30 -0.55 -5.65 -1.15
CA VAL A 30 0.32 -6.46 -0.28
C VAL A 30 -0.36 -7.78 0.06
N GLU A 31 -1.62 -7.75 0.54
CA GLU A 31 -2.36 -8.96 0.86
C GLU A 31 -2.62 -9.84 -0.37
N ARG A 32 -2.88 -9.23 -1.54
CA ARG A 32 -2.99 -9.98 -2.80
C ARG A 32 -1.68 -10.69 -3.16
N ALA A 33 -0.54 -10.03 -3.04
CA ALA A 33 0.76 -10.61 -3.31
C ALA A 33 1.05 -11.78 -2.36
N ILE A 34 0.85 -11.58 -1.05
CA ILE A 34 1.04 -12.63 -0.02
C ILE A 34 0.18 -13.86 -0.34
N ARG A 35 -1.12 -13.67 -0.62
CA ARG A 35 -2.04 -14.78 -0.94
C ARG A 35 -1.68 -15.48 -2.25
N ALA A 36 -1.30 -14.72 -3.28
CA ALA A 36 -0.93 -15.30 -4.56
C ALA A 36 0.37 -16.10 -4.49
N HIS A 37 1.36 -15.59 -3.76
CA HIS A 37 2.62 -16.29 -3.49
C HIS A 37 2.38 -17.60 -2.73
N ALA A 38 1.65 -17.55 -1.61
CA ALA A 38 1.32 -18.72 -0.81
C ALA A 38 0.52 -19.79 -1.60
N ALA A 39 -0.24 -19.36 -2.61
CA ALA A 39 -1.01 -20.26 -3.48
C ALA A 39 -0.26 -20.72 -4.74
N GLY A 40 1.02 -20.38 -4.91
CA GLY A 40 1.82 -20.74 -6.10
C GLY A 40 1.33 -20.09 -7.40
N ARG A 41 0.63 -18.95 -7.32
CA ARG A 41 0.00 -18.30 -8.49
C ARG A 41 0.90 -17.20 -9.06
N THR A 42 2.00 -17.59 -9.70
CA THR A 42 3.09 -16.69 -10.16
C THR A 42 2.62 -15.41 -10.83
N LYS A 43 1.80 -15.49 -11.90
CA LYS A 43 1.33 -14.28 -12.62
C LYS A 43 0.51 -13.32 -11.74
N ARG A 44 -0.28 -13.87 -10.80
CA ARG A 44 -1.06 -13.04 -9.86
C ARG A 44 -0.17 -12.40 -8.80
N PHE A 45 0.87 -13.13 -8.38
CA PHE A 45 1.88 -12.62 -7.46
C PHE A 45 2.65 -11.47 -8.11
N GLU A 46 3.22 -11.68 -9.30
CA GLU A 46 4.00 -10.66 -10.03
C GLU A 46 3.21 -9.36 -10.20
N GLY A 47 1.97 -9.45 -10.71
CA GLY A 47 1.13 -8.27 -10.90
C GLY A 47 0.79 -7.54 -9.60
N ALA A 48 0.47 -8.26 -8.52
CA ALA A 48 0.18 -7.65 -7.22
C ALA A 48 1.44 -7.07 -6.56
N PHE A 49 2.59 -7.73 -6.73
CA PHE A 49 3.88 -7.33 -6.19
C PHE A 49 4.36 -6.04 -6.85
N GLU A 50 4.37 -5.98 -8.19
CA GLU A 50 4.71 -4.77 -8.96
C GLU A 50 3.80 -3.60 -8.58
N ARG A 51 2.49 -3.87 -8.48
CA ARG A 51 1.51 -2.85 -8.14
C ARG A 51 1.69 -2.33 -6.70
N ALA A 52 1.96 -3.20 -5.73
CA ALA A 52 2.26 -2.78 -4.36
C ALA A 52 3.50 -1.87 -4.31
N LEU A 53 4.58 -2.24 -5.01
CA LEU A 53 5.80 -1.41 -5.07
C LEU A 53 5.54 -0.06 -5.73
N GLU A 54 4.79 -0.02 -6.82
CA GLU A 54 4.42 1.22 -7.48
C GLU A 54 3.64 2.14 -6.53
N LEU A 55 2.65 1.61 -5.80
CA LEU A 55 1.86 2.40 -4.86
C LEU A 55 2.69 2.91 -3.67
N LEU A 56 3.62 2.09 -3.17
CA LEU A 56 4.55 2.51 -2.12
C LEU A 56 5.48 3.63 -2.60
N ASP A 57 6.03 3.51 -3.80
CA ASP A 57 6.90 4.53 -4.40
C ASP A 57 6.12 5.85 -4.63
N LEU A 58 4.90 5.76 -5.16
CA LEU A 58 4.02 6.92 -5.34
C LEU A 58 3.70 7.60 -4.00
N THR A 59 3.42 6.81 -2.96
CA THR A 59 3.12 7.34 -1.61
C THR A 59 4.37 7.97 -0.99
N ALA A 60 5.55 7.36 -1.15
CA ALA A 60 6.81 7.91 -0.64
C ALA A 60 7.24 9.20 -1.37
N ALA A 61 6.91 9.32 -2.66
CA ALA A 61 7.22 10.49 -3.48
C ALA A 61 6.28 11.68 -3.20
N ASP A 62 5.15 11.45 -2.54
CA ASP A 62 4.18 12.49 -2.21
C ASP A 62 4.79 13.54 -1.27
N PRO A 63 4.89 14.82 -1.68
CA PRO A 63 5.55 15.86 -0.88
C PRO A 63 4.82 16.16 0.45
N ARG A 64 3.57 15.71 0.62
CA ARG A 64 2.82 15.84 1.88
C ARG A 64 3.39 14.94 2.99
N TRP A 65 4.11 13.88 2.64
CA TRP A 65 4.58 12.85 3.59
C TRP A 65 6.10 12.85 3.81
N ARG A 66 6.77 14.00 3.67
CA ARG A 66 8.22 14.12 3.90
C ARG A 66 8.66 13.75 5.33
N GLY A 67 9.97 13.52 5.49
CA GLY A 67 10.58 13.20 6.78
C GLY A 67 10.25 11.77 7.23
N HIS A 68 9.90 11.61 8.51
CA HIS A 68 9.69 10.29 9.13
C HIS A 68 8.61 9.45 8.42
N ARG A 69 7.56 10.07 7.86
CA ARG A 69 6.52 9.32 7.13
C ARG A 69 7.07 8.65 5.87
N CYS A 70 7.82 9.39 5.06
CA CYS A 70 8.49 8.86 3.87
C CYS A 70 9.47 7.74 4.25
N GLN A 71 10.24 7.92 5.33
CA GLN A 71 11.14 6.88 5.85
C GLN A 71 10.38 5.60 6.23
N GLU A 72 9.26 5.71 6.93
CA GLU A 72 8.45 4.55 7.31
C GLU A 72 7.81 3.87 6.09
N ILE A 73 7.38 4.63 5.07
CA ILE A 73 6.85 4.06 3.82
C ILE A 73 7.95 3.28 3.08
N LEU A 74 9.16 3.83 3.01
CA LEU A 74 10.31 3.15 2.41
C LEU A 74 10.71 1.89 3.21
N ARG A 75 10.62 1.92 4.54
CA ARG A 75 10.83 0.73 5.37
C ARG A 75 9.77 -0.34 5.13
N ALA A 76 8.50 0.04 5.02
CA ALA A 76 7.43 -0.90 4.68
C ALA A 76 7.65 -1.53 3.29
N ARG A 77 8.18 -0.76 2.35
CA ARG A 77 8.59 -1.25 1.02
C ARG A 77 9.75 -2.24 1.09
N GLU A 78 10.78 -1.95 1.87
CA GLU A 78 11.91 -2.86 2.10
C GLU A 78 11.44 -4.16 2.73
N GLU A 79 10.59 -4.09 3.77
CA GLU A 79 10.04 -5.27 4.44
C GLU A 79 9.16 -6.11 3.50
N PHE A 80 8.38 -5.47 2.64
CA PHE A 80 7.60 -6.16 1.62
C PHE A 80 8.48 -6.88 0.59
N CYS A 81 9.60 -6.29 0.17
CA CYS A 81 10.58 -6.99 -0.68
C CYS A 81 11.26 -8.14 0.08
N ARG A 82 11.69 -7.89 1.32
CA ARG A 82 12.33 -8.89 2.19
C ARG A 82 11.48 -10.14 2.30
N LEU A 83 10.15 -9.97 2.41
CA LEU A 83 9.20 -11.08 2.53
C LEU A 83 9.36 -12.18 1.45
N PHE A 84 9.74 -11.81 0.24
CA PHE A 84 9.79 -12.75 -0.89
C PHE A 84 11.20 -13.08 -1.38
N PHE A 85 12.19 -12.26 -1.04
CA PHE A 85 13.53 -12.36 -1.63
C PHE A 85 14.66 -12.52 -0.61
N ASP A 86 14.38 -12.41 0.68
CA ASP A 86 15.36 -12.68 1.73
C ASP A 86 15.27 -14.15 2.15
N PRO A 87 16.36 -14.94 2.01
CA PRO A 87 16.37 -16.34 2.42
C PRO A 87 16.21 -16.52 3.94
N GLU A 88 16.54 -15.50 4.74
CA GLU A 88 16.49 -15.54 6.21
C GLU A 88 15.29 -14.76 6.78
N VAL A 89 14.24 -14.58 5.97
CA VAL A 89 13.04 -13.86 6.43
C VAL A 89 12.38 -14.56 7.62
N ALA A 90 12.03 -13.79 8.65
CA ALA A 90 11.36 -14.33 9.82
C ALA A 90 9.98 -14.90 9.44
N PRO A 91 9.56 -16.06 10.00
CA PRO A 91 8.28 -16.71 9.65
C PRO A 91 7.04 -15.81 9.81
N ASP A 92 7.07 -14.90 10.78
CA ASP A 92 5.94 -14.01 11.10
C ASP A 92 5.92 -12.71 10.27
N SER A 93 6.86 -12.51 9.34
CA SER A 93 6.99 -11.26 8.57
C SER A 93 5.75 -10.96 7.73
N ALA A 94 5.13 -11.98 7.13
CA ALA A 94 3.88 -11.84 6.39
C ALA A 94 2.73 -11.33 7.29
N GLU A 95 2.62 -11.88 8.51
CA GLU A 95 1.59 -11.50 9.46
C GLU A 95 1.84 -10.10 10.04
N GLY A 96 3.12 -9.72 10.23
CA GLY A 96 3.51 -8.36 10.60
C GLY A 96 3.04 -7.33 9.57
N LEU A 97 3.30 -7.57 8.28
CA LEU A 97 2.85 -6.71 7.19
C LEU A 97 1.33 -6.64 7.10
N ARG A 98 0.62 -7.78 7.26
CA ARG A 98 -0.84 -7.81 7.30
C ARG A 98 -1.40 -6.92 8.40
N LYS A 99 -0.90 -7.05 9.63
CA LYS A 99 -1.33 -6.24 10.78
C LYS A 99 -1.07 -4.76 10.57
N TYR A 100 0.13 -4.42 10.08
CA TYR A 100 0.51 -3.05 9.76
C TYR A 100 -0.47 -2.41 8.76
N PHE A 101 -0.73 -3.07 7.64
CA PHE A 101 -1.61 -2.54 6.59
C PHE A 101 -3.10 -2.63 6.91
N PHE A 102 -3.53 -3.62 7.70
CA PHE A 102 -4.91 -3.75 8.14
C PHE A 102 -5.38 -2.50 8.92
N GLY A 103 -4.52 -1.95 9.78
CA GLY A 103 -4.83 -0.72 10.51
C GLY A 103 -5.17 0.46 9.58
N PHE A 104 -4.43 0.61 8.48
CA PHE A 104 -4.70 1.65 7.49
C PHE A 104 -5.98 1.38 6.69
N GLY A 105 -6.23 0.12 6.29
CA GLY A 105 -7.48 -0.25 5.62
C GLY A 105 -8.72 0.04 6.49
N HIS A 106 -8.65 -0.28 7.78
CA HIS A 106 -9.71 0.05 8.74
C HIS A 106 -9.88 1.57 8.89
N ALA A 107 -8.78 2.32 9.06
CA ALA A 107 -8.82 3.78 9.18
C ALA A 107 -9.40 4.46 7.92
N ALA A 108 -9.01 4.01 6.73
CA ALA A 108 -9.57 4.48 5.46
C ALA A 108 -11.08 4.25 5.40
N ARG A 109 -11.54 3.06 5.81
CA ARG A 109 -12.98 2.76 5.84
C ARG A 109 -13.74 3.68 6.77
N MET A 110 -13.20 3.94 7.96
CA MET A 110 -13.78 4.88 8.93
C MET A 110 -13.82 6.32 8.39
N LEU A 111 -12.76 6.77 7.72
CA LEU A 111 -12.71 8.07 7.07
C LEU A 111 -13.81 8.23 6.01
N HIS A 112 -13.99 7.22 5.16
CA HIS A 112 -15.08 7.22 4.16
C HIS A 112 -16.46 7.32 4.81
N TYR A 113 -16.71 6.59 5.90
CA TYR A 113 -17.97 6.70 6.63
C TYR A 113 -18.20 8.10 7.17
N ARG A 114 -17.19 8.73 7.79
CA ARG A 114 -17.29 10.11 8.30
C ARG A 114 -17.61 11.11 7.20
N ARG A 115 -16.94 11.02 6.05
CA ARG A 115 -17.20 11.89 4.90
C ARG A 115 -18.63 11.75 4.36
N ARG A 116 -19.17 10.53 4.33
CA ARG A 116 -20.56 10.27 3.89
C ARG A 116 -21.60 10.76 4.89
N SER A 117 -21.36 10.59 6.19
CA SER A 117 -22.27 11.05 7.24
C SER A 117 -22.26 12.57 7.42
N GLY A 118 -21.13 13.24 7.12
CA GLY A 118 -21.02 14.70 7.13
C GLY A 118 -21.56 15.41 5.89
N ALA A 119 -21.89 14.68 4.82
CA ALA A 119 -22.42 15.22 3.55
C ALA A 119 -23.95 15.11 3.44
N GLY A 120 -24.68 15.12 4.56
CA GLY A 120 -26.15 15.18 4.58
C GLY A 120 -26.70 16.49 3.99
N PRO A 121 -28.00 16.57 3.61
CA PRO A 121 -28.56 17.59 2.71
C PRO A 121 -28.74 18.99 3.31
N HIS A 122 -27.95 19.38 4.31
CA HIS A 122 -27.99 20.70 4.91
C HIS A 122 -26.60 21.33 4.91
N SER A 123 -26.24 21.92 3.77
CA SER A 123 -25.19 22.92 3.61
C SER A 123 -25.64 23.92 2.56
#